data_AF-A0A318U942-F1
#
_entry.id   AF-A0A318U942-F1
#
_cell.length_a   1.000
_cell.length_b   1.000
_cell.length_c   1.000
_cell.angle_alpha   90.00
_cell.angle_beta   90.00
_cell.angle_gamma   90.00
#
_symmetry.space_group_name_H-M   'P 1'
#
loop_
_entity.id
_entity.type
_entity.pdbx_description
1 polymer ?
#
loop_
_entity_poly.entity_id
_entity_poly.type
_entity_poly.pdbx_seq_one_letter_code
_entity_poly.pdbx_strand_id
1 'polypeptide(L)'
;MDNNIQIKNKKIHKISFLQFAAGCIFLITLTGFISVMLATFFKDKAITNPFYLSVIAFFGLSCLFLVINSIFGIKIALKNNNKKLLILFVLSAILILPFVSIYTTFASATLMLEYKQ
;
A
#
# COMPACT_ATOMS: atom_id res chain seq x y z
N MET A 1 -32.51 -12.89 -18.20
CA MET A 1 -31.18 -13.40 -17.79
C MET A 1 -30.15 -12.30 -17.54
N ASP A 2 -30.27 -11.12 -18.18
CA ASP A 2 -29.32 -10.00 -18.06
C ASP A 2 -29.26 -9.28 -16.70
N ASN A 3 -30.39 -9.08 -16.02
CA ASN A 3 -30.41 -8.28 -14.77
C ASN A 3 -29.54 -8.88 -13.66
N ASN A 4 -29.47 -10.22 -13.55
CA ASN A 4 -28.65 -10.87 -12.52
C ASN A 4 -27.15 -10.72 -12.78
N ILE A 5 -26.72 -10.68 -14.05
CA ILE A 5 -25.32 -10.50 -14.43
C ILE A 5 -24.88 -9.05 -14.17
N GLN A 6 -25.74 -8.08 -14.48
CA GLN A 6 -25.46 -6.67 -14.21
C GLN A 6 -25.40 -6.36 -12.71
N ILE A 7 -26.30 -6.91 -11.90
CA ILE A 7 -26.29 -6.73 -10.43
C ILE A 7 -25.02 -7.35 -9.82
N LYS A 8 -24.61 -8.53 -10.29
CA LYS A 8 -23.39 -9.22 -9.84
C LYS A 8 -22.14 -8.41 -10.18
N ASN A 9 -22.04 -7.87 -11.40
CA ASN A 9 -20.95 -6.97 -11.80
C ASN A 9 -20.91 -5.67 -10.99
N LYS A 10 -22.06 -5.10 -10.64
CA LYS A 10 -22.15 -3.87 -9.83
C LYS A 10 -21.69 -4.11 -8.38
N LYS A 11 -22.04 -5.27 -7.79
CA LYS A 11 -21.55 -5.67 -6.45
C LYS A 11 -20.04 -5.92 -6.44
N ILE A 12 -19.50 -6.63 -7.44
CA ILE A 12 -18.06 -6.88 -7.57
C ILE A 12 -17.30 -5.56 -7.67
N HIS A 13 -17.77 -4.63 -8.51
CA HIS A 13 -17.15 -3.32 -8.64
C HIS A 13 -17.16 -2.51 -7.32
N LYS A 14 -18.26 -2.55 -6.56
CA LYS A 14 -18.35 -1.84 -5.28
C LYS A 14 -17.40 -2.43 -4.24
N ILE A 15 -17.28 -3.76 -4.19
CA ILE A 15 -16.36 -4.47 -3.28
C ILE A 15 -14.90 -4.17 -3.65
N SER A 16 -14.55 -4.23 -4.94
CA SER A 16 -13.18 -3.92 -5.41
C SER A 16 -12.80 -2.45 -5.18
N PHE A 17 -13.73 -1.51 -5.37
CA PHE A 17 -13.49 -0.10 -5.05
C PHE A 17 -13.29 0.11 -3.55
N LEU A 18 -14.09 -0.55 -2.71
CA LEU A 18 -13.95 -0.47 -1.26
C LEU A 18 -12.62 -1.07 -0.78
N GLN A 19 -12.21 -2.21 -1.34
CA GLN A 19 -10.90 -2.82 -1.06
C GLN A 19 -9.74 -1.90 -1.47
N PHE A 20 -9.86 -1.24 -2.62
CA PHE A 20 -8.87 -0.28 -3.09
C PHE A 20 -8.78 0.96 -2.19
N ALA A 21 -9.92 1.56 -1.83
CA ALA A 21 -9.96 2.71 -0.93
C ALA A 21 -9.43 2.36 0.47
N ALA A 22 -9.83 1.20 1.02
CA ALA A 22 -9.31 0.70 2.29
C ALA A 22 -7.80 0.43 2.22
N GLY A 23 -7.30 -0.13 1.12
CA GLY A 23 -5.87 -0.34 0.89
C GLY A 23 -5.07 0.97 0.85
N CYS A 24 -5.61 2.00 0.20
CA CYS A 24 -4.99 3.33 0.17
C CYS A 24 -4.95 3.98 1.57
N ILE A 25 -6.07 3.93 2.32
CA ILE A 25 -6.13 4.47 3.68
C ILE A 25 -5.17 3.71 4.60
N PHE A 26 -5.13 2.38 4.49
CA PHE A 26 -4.19 1.56 5.23
C PHE A 26 -2.75 1.94 4.94
N LEU A 27 -2.37 2.13 3.67
CA LEU A 27 -1.04 2.58 3.28
C LEU A 27 -0.68 3.96 3.82
N ILE A 28 -1.58 4.94 3.73
CA ILE A 28 -1.36 6.29 4.28
C ILE A 28 -1.13 6.20 5.78
N THR A 29 -1.99 5.46 6.48
CA THR A 29 -1.91 5.30 7.94
C THR A 29 -0.64 4.57 8.34
N LEU A 30 -0.28 3.51 7.62
CA LEU A 30 0.95 2.76 7.85
C LEU A 30 2.19 3.64 7.63
N THR A 31 2.24 4.38 6.54
CA THR A 31 3.38 5.28 6.23
C THR A 31 3.50 6.39 7.28
N GLY A 32 2.36 6.96 7.73
CA GLY A 32 2.33 7.93 8.82
C GLY A 32 2.78 7.34 10.15
N PHE A 33 2.31 6.15 10.51
CA PHE A 33 2.71 5.44 11.72
C PHE A 33 4.22 5.11 11.72
N ILE A 34 4.75 4.64 10.59
CA ILE A 34 6.18 4.39 10.40
C ILE A 34 6.99 5.69 10.55
N SER A 35 6.50 6.80 9.98
CA SER A 35 7.17 8.11 10.07
C SER A 35 7.20 8.64 11.50
N VAL A 36 6.10 8.48 12.25
CA VAL A 36 6.04 8.84 13.67
C VAL A 36 6.99 7.96 14.47
N MET A 37 6.96 6.64 14.29
CA MET A 37 7.87 5.71 14.97
C MET A 37 9.34 6.02 14.68
N LEU A 38 9.67 6.35 13.43
CA LEU A 38 10.99 6.83 13.05
C LEU A 38 11.36 8.13 13.78
N ALA A 39 10.44 9.07 13.92
CA ALA A 39 10.70 10.34 14.59
C ALA A 39 10.81 10.22 16.13
N THR A 40 10.01 9.36 16.79
CA THR A 40 10.01 9.22 18.25
C THR A 40 11.11 8.33 18.80
N PHE A 41 11.51 7.27 18.09
CA PHE A 41 12.45 6.27 18.62
C PHE A 41 13.91 6.50 18.23
N PHE A 42 14.21 7.49 17.38
CA PHE A 42 15.55 7.71 16.82
C PHE A 42 16.31 8.85 17.50
N LYS A 43 16.39 8.81 18.83
CA LYS A 43 17.48 9.47 19.56
C LYS A 43 18.69 8.55 19.78
N ASP A 44 18.53 7.23 19.56
CA ASP A 44 19.59 6.24 19.77
C ASP A 44 19.59 5.20 18.64
N LYS A 45 20.70 5.15 17.88
CA LYS A 45 21.14 4.12 16.91
C LYS A 45 20.03 3.41 16.12
N ALA A 46 19.66 4.03 15.01
CA ALA A 46 18.72 3.59 13.99
C ALA A 46 18.82 2.13 13.56
N ILE A 47 20.03 1.73 13.16
CA ILE A 47 20.27 0.55 12.32
C ILE A 47 20.30 -0.73 13.16
N THR A 48 20.62 -0.63 14.45
CA THR A 48 20.69 -1.76 15.37
C THR A 48 19.40 -1.97 16.18
N ASN A 49 18.42 -1.08 16.04
CA ASN A 49 17.20 -1.17 16.83
C ASN A 49 16.25 -2.23 16.23
N PRO A 50 15.92 -3.31 16.97
CA PRO A 50 15.03 -4.36 16.46
C PRO A 50 13.64 -3.82 16.09
N PHE A 51 13.19 -2.71 16.71
CA PHE A 51 11.95 -2.06 16.33
C PHE A 51 12.00 -1.46 14.92
N TYR A 52 13.13 -0.87 14.51
CA TYR A 52 13.27 -0.33 13.16
C TYR A 52 13.22 -1.42 12.09
N LEU A 53 13.96 -2.52 12.31
CA LEU A 53 13.94 -3.70 11.44
C LEU A 53 12.53 -4.28 11.31
N SER A 54 11.80 -4.36 12.42
CA SER A 54 10.41 -4.83 12.42
C SER A 54 9.49 -3.94 11.59
N VAL A 55 9.67 -2.62 11.67
CA VAL A 55 8.90 -1.62 10.94
C VAL A 55 9.19 -1.68 9.44
N ILE A 56 10.45 -1.81 9.03
CA ILE A 56 10.85 -2.03 7.62
C ILE A 56 10.20 -3.31 7.09
N ALA A 57 10.32 -4.42 7.83
CA ALA A 57 9.76 -5.69 7.43
C ALA A 57 8.25 -5.61 7.23
N PHE A 58 7.54 -4.95 8.15
CA PHE A 58 6.08 -4.77 8.08
C PHE A 58 5.65 -3.90 6.88
N PHE A 59 6.42 -2.85 6.57
CA PHE A 59 6.19 -2.02 5.39
C PHE A 59 6.41 -2.81 4.08
N GLY A 60 7.51 -3.55 4.00
CA GLY A 60 7.82 -4.41 2.86
C GLY A 60 6.75 -5.48 2.62
N LEU A 61 6.30 -6.13 3.71
CA LEU A 61 5.22 -7.12 3.66
C LEU A 61 3.89 -6.51 3.18
N SER A 62 3.58 -5.29 3.63
CA SER A 62 2.37 -4.56 3.23
C SER A 62 2.40 -4.19 1.74
N CYS A 63 3.55 -3.75 1.22
CA CYS A 63 3.75 -3.50 -0.20
C CYS A 63 3.56 -4.79 -1.02
N LEU A 64 4.13 -5.91 -0.58
CA LEU A 64 3.98 -7.22 -1.22
C LEU A 64 2.51 -7.66 -1.31
N PHE A 65 1.75 -7.54 -0.22
CA PHE A 65 0.33 -7.88 -0.24
C PHE A 65 -0.47 -7.03 -1.22
N LEU A 66 -0.14 -5.75 -1.37
CA LEU A 66 -0.77 -4.86 -2.35
C LEU A 66 -0.45 -5.23 -3.80
N VAL A 67 0.80 -5.61 -4.09
CA VAL A 67 1.18 -6.11 -5.41
C VAL A 67 0.39 -7.38 -5.72
N ILE A 68 0.36 -8.34 -4.79
CA ILE A 68 -0.38 -9.60 -4.94
C ILE A 68 -1.87 -9.32 -5.18
N ASN A 69 -2.50 -8.48 -4.35
CA ASN A 69 -3.91 -8.11 -4.51
C ASN A 69 -4.19 -7.47 -5.87
N SER A 70 -3.30 -6.58 -6.33
CA SER A 70 -3.44 -5.94 -7.63
C SER A 70 -3.34 -6.94 -8.78
N ILE A 71 -2.39 -7.90 -8.72
CA ILE A 71 -2.24 -8.96 -9.73
C ILE A 71 -3.49 -9.85 -9.79
N PHE A 72 -4.00 -10.30 -8.63
CA PHE A 72 -5.23 -11.09 -8.58
C PHE A 72 -6.45 -10.31 -9.09
N GLY A 73 -6.56 -9.04 -8.70
CA GLY A 73 -7.60 -8.14 -9.18
C GLY A 73 -7.59 -7.94 -10.69
N ILE A 74 -6.41 -7.74 -11.29
CA ILE A 74 -6.23 -7.64 -12.75
C ILE A 74 -6.65 -8.94 -13.44
N LYS A 75 -6.23 -10.11 -12.93
CA LYS A 75 -6.64 -11.42 -13.48
C LYS A 75 -8.16 -11.60 -13.47
N ILE A 76 -8.82 -11.22 -12.38
CA ILE A 76 -10.28 -11.28 -12.25
C ILE A 76 -10.96 -10.27 -13.19
N ALA A 77 -10.41 -9.06 -13.34
CA ALA A 77 -10.93 -8.04 -14.24
C ALA A 77 -10.86 -8.48 -15.71
N LEU A 78 -9.74 -9.08 -16.12
CA LEU A 78 -9.55 -9.66 -17.44
C LEU A 78 -10.53 -10.79 -17.71
N LYS A 79 -10.70 -11.71 -16.75
CA LYS A 79 -11.65 -12.83 -16.86
C LYS A 79 -13.10 -12.38 -17.05
N ASN A 80 -13.47 -11.25 -16.44
CA ASN A 80 -14.82 -10.68 -16.54
C ASN A 80 -14.97 -9.62 -17.65
N ASN A 81 -13.95 -9.41 -18.47
CA ASN A 81 -13.91 -8.42 -19.56
C ASN A 81 -14.31 -6.99 -19.11
N ASN A 82 -14.02 -6.64 -17.85
CA ASN A 82 -14.48 -5.40 -17.23
C ASN A 82 -13.35 -4.35 -17.22
N LYS A 83 -13.34 -3.50 -18.25
CA LYS A 83 -12.32 -2.45 -18.45
C LYS A 83 -12.20 -1.49 -17.25
N LYS A 84 -13.30 -1.15 -16.57
CA LYS A 84 -13.29 -0.24 -15.41
C LYS A 84 -12.58 -0.87 -14.21
N LEU A 85 -12.85 -2.16 -13.96
CA LEU A 85 -12.20 -2.90 -12.89
C LEU A 85 -10.69 -3.06 -13.15
N LEU A 86 -10.32 -3.26 -14.42
CA LEU A 86 -8.93 -3.40 -14.84
C LEU A 86 -8.13 -2.12 -14.58
N ILE A 87 -8.66 -0.96 -15.00
CA ILE A 87 -8.03 0.34 -14.75
C ILE A 87 -7.82 0.56 -13.25
N LEU A 88 -8.80 0.20 -12.43
CA LEU A 88 -8.77 0.40 -10.99
C LEU A 88 -7.65 -0.42 -10.31
N PHE A 89 -7.48 -1.69 -10.70
CA PHE A 89 -6.38 -2.51 -10.16
C PHE A 89 -5.01 -2.15 -10.73
N VAL A 90 -4.93 -1.69 -11.98
CA VAL A 90 -3.69 -1.14 -12.54
C VAL A 90 -3.27 0.13 -11.81
N LEU A 91 -4.21 1.02 -11.53
CA LEU A 91 -3.95 2.24 -10.76
C LEU A 91 -3.50 1.92 -9.33
N SER A 92 -4.08 0.88 -8.72
CA SER A 92 -3.64 0.35 -7.43
C SER A 92 -2.21 -0.16 -7.42
N ALA A 93 -1.76 -0.80 -8.50
CA ALA A 93 -0.36 -1.23 -8.62
C ALA A 93 0.59 -0.02 -8.73
N ILE A 94 0.19 1.01 -9.48
CA ILE A 94 1.00 2.24 -9.69
C ILE A 94 1.12 3.04 -8.39
N LEU A 95 0.05 3.10 -7.60
CA LEU A 95 0.02 3.85 -6.33
C LEU A 95 1.04 3.38 -5.30
N ILE A 96 1.61 2.20 -5.44
CA ILE A 96 2.68 1.71 -4.55
C ILE A 96 3.93 2.60 -4.67
N LEU A 97 4.25 3.10 -5.86
CA LEU A 97 5.44 3.91 -6.12
C LEU A 97 5.52 5.20 -5.26
N PRO A 98 4.49 6.07 -5.21
CA PRO A 98 4.54 7.26 -4.36
C PRO A 98 4.63 6.91 -2.87
N PHE A 99 4.03 5.83 -2.39
CA PHE A 99 4.16 5.43 -0.97
C PHE A 99 5.57 4.97 -0.63
N VAL A 100 6.21 4.17 -1.50
CA VAL A 100 7.62 3.80 -1.34
C VAL A 100 8.50 5.05 -1.35
N SER A 101 8.26 6.00 -2.25
CA SER A 101 9.02 7.26 -2.32
C SER A 101 8.85 8.14 -1.08
N ILE A 102 7.66 8.20 -0.50
CA ILE A 102 7.41 8.94 0.75
C ILE A 102 8.17 8.25 1.89
N TYR A 103 8.06 6.93 1.99
CA TYR A 103 8.79 6.16 3.00
C TYR A 103 10.31 6.35 2.90
N THR A 104 10.89 6.26 1.71
CA THR A 104 12.33 6.48 1.52
C THR A 104 12.73 7.91 1.88
N THR A 105 11.92 8.91 1.54
CA THR A 105 12.17 10.31 1.92
C THR A 105 12.23 10.47 3.44
N PHE A 106 11.27 9.90 4.16
CA PHE A 106 11.27 9.94 5.62
C PHE A 106 12.46 9.18 6.20
N ALA A 107 12.73 7.95 5.75
CA ALA A 107 13.87 7.17 6.22
C ALA A 107 15.21 7.88 5.97
N SER A 108 15.39 8.51 4.81
CA SER A 108 16.58 9.32 4.50
C SER A 108 16.67 10.57 5.38
N ALA A 109 15.55 11.24 5.66
CA ALA A 109 15.53 12.38 6.57
C ALA A 109 15.91 11.98 8.00
N THR A 110 15.46 10.81 8.49
CA THR A 110 15.87 10.30 9.81
C THR A 110 17.36 9.99 9.87
N LEU A 111 17.92 9.29 8.87
CA LEU A 111 19.35 8.99 8.80
C LEU A 111 20.21 10.27 8.79
N MET A 112 19.75 11.32 8.09
CA MET A 112 20.46 12.60 8.01
C MET A 112 20.41 13.39 9.33
N LEU A 113 19.37 13.21 10.14
CA LEU A 113 19.27 13.78 11.49
C LEU A 113 20.20 13.05 12.48
N GLU A 114 20.31 11.73 12.38
CA GLU A 114 21.22 10.93 13.20
C GLU A 114 22.69 11.28 12.93
N TYR A 115 23.05 11.58 11.67
CA TYR A 115 24.42 11.99 11.32
C TYR A 115 24.82 13.38 11.85
N LYS A 116 23.84 14.21 12.25
CA LYS A 116 24.06 15.55 12.78
C LYS A 116 24.09 15.60 14.33
N GLN A 117 23.68 14.53 15.00
CA GLN A 117 23.80 14.37 16.46
C GLN A 117 25.11 13.66 16.81
#